data_AF-A0AAN6N7G4-F1
#
_entry.id   AF-A0AAN6N7G4-F1
#
_cell.length_a   1.000
_cell.length_b   1.000
_cell.length_c   1.000
_cell.angle_alpha   90.00
_cell.angle_beta   90.00
_cell.angle_gamma   90.00
#
_symmetry.space_group_name_H-M   'P 1'
#
loop_
_entity.id
_entity.type
_entity.pdbx_description
1 polymer ?
#
loop_
_entity_poly.entity_id
_entity_poly.type
_entity_poly.pdbx_seq_one_letter_code
_entity_poly.pdbx_strand_id
1 'polypeptide(L)'
;MADTNDAPGGVKLQLDETTGEWVSKNALKKRMQKRAKKAAAEARAKPPQPATKTTQIPGNFDRLYDLAEKLIHLEKAYVCHCPDTETKRQRGGEDGKEGPKYRCSHANQDVETNLNKFRGMRDGHYAPQTVFLRMKQDITSGNPRMWDPAAYRIPKTPTPHYRTDDKWKIYPTYDFAHCLCDSFEGTLGVTHEPMQREYGRLDMAGTVVSKRYIKAMIDARIVGGYDDPRLYTLAALRRRGVPPGAILSFINELGVTPAKTVIQVARFEQAVRKYLETRVPRLMMVLDPIPVTIENWHRKNGGKLASRTHQKTRAWKEEREYFRLAPGRTAGLLGVSYPIKTTSFSTDLKDPDRVTEVRTVLDKETKKPKTFIQWGP
;
A
#
# COMPACT_ATOMS: atom_id res chain seq x y z
N MET A 1 -64.06 -9.33 -21.42
CA MET A 1 -63.97 -8.85 -22.81
C MET A 1 -62.57 -9.20 -23.27
N ALA A 2 -62.40 -10.41 -23.83
CA ALA A 2 -62.34 -10.67 -25.28
C ALA A 2 -61.04 -10.08 -25.86
N ASP A 3 -60.13 -10.78 -26.54
CA ASP A 3 -60.21 -12.06 -27.24
C ASP A 3 -58.81 -12.67 -27.38
N THR A 4 -58.83 -13.96 -27.68
CA THR A 4 -57.74 -14.82 -28.11
C THR A 4 -56.91 -14.24 -29.28
N ASN A 5 -55.63 -14.59 -29.32
CA ASN A 5 -54.87 -14.61 -30.57
C ASN A 5 -53.87 -15.77 -30.53
N ASP A 6 -54.40 -16.98 -30.70
CA ASP A 6 -53.66 -18.09 -31.27
C ASP A 6 -53.54 -17.83 -32.78
N ALA A 7 -52.33 -17.53 -33.25
CA ALA A 7 -51.96 -17.62 -34.66
C ALA A 7 -51.37 -19.03 -34.93
N PRO A 8 -51.60 -19.62 -36.12
CA PRO A 8 -51.26 -21.00 -36.40
C PRO A 8 -49.74 -21.13 -36.60
N GLY A 9 -49.07 -21.84 -35.69
CA GLY A 9 -47.62 -22.05 -35.70
C GLY A 9 -46.94 -21.48 -34.45
N GLY A 10 -46.61 -22.34 -33.49
CA GLY A 10 -46.18 -21.96 -32.16
C GLY A 10 -44.89 -21.14 -32.09
N VAL A 11 -44.95 -19.97 -31.44
CA VAL A 11 -43.89 -19.36 -30.63
C VAL A 11 -44.53 -18.47 -29.54
N LYS A 12 -44.34 -18.79 -28.25
CA LYS A 12 -44.78 -17.92 -27.14
C LYS A 12 -44.01 -16.60 -27.15
N LEU A 13 -44.72 -15.48 -27.31
CA LEU A 13 -44.17 -14.12 -27.23
C LEU A 13 -44.15 -13.63 -25.77
N GLN A 14 -43.19 -12.78 -25.43
CA GLN A 14 -42.95 -12.20 -24.12
C GLN A 14 -42.71 -10.70 -24.25
N LEU A 15 -43.21 -9.91 -23.30
CA LEU A 15 -43.04 -8.45 -23.28
C LEU A 15 -41.60 -8.08 -22.88
N ASP A 16 -40.94 -7.23 -23.65
CA ASP A 16 -39.69 -6.56 -23.26
C ASP A 16 -40.03 -5.32 -22.43
N GLU A 17 -39.98 -5.43 -21.11
CA GLU A 17 -40.34 -4.35 -20.18
C GLU A 17 -39.58 -3.04 -20.39
N THR A 18 -38.40 -3.08 -21.02
CA THR A 18 -37.61 -1.86 -21.28
C THR A 18 -37.99 -1.11 -22.55
N THR A 19 -38.62 -1.79 -23.52
CA THR A 19 -39.06 -1.15 -24.78
C THR A 19 -40.56 -1.20 -24.98
N GLY A 20 -41.30 -1.96 -24.16
CA GLY A 20 -42.75 -2.15 -24.26
C GLY A 20 -43.20 -3.05 -25.42
N GLU A 21 -42.28 -3.75 -26.09
CA GLU A 21 -42.57 -4.55 -27.29
C GLU A 21 -42.78 -6.04 -26.96
N TRP A 22 -43.77 -6.69 -27.58
CA TRP A 22 -43.96 -8.14 -27.51
C TRP A 22 -43.05 -8.86 -28.51
N VAL A 23 -42.13 -9.70 -28.01
CA VAL A 23 -41.09 -10.36 -28.82
C VAL A 23 -40.94 -11.84 -28.46
N SER A 24 -40.39 -12.65 -29.37
CA SER A 24 -40.15 -14.07 -29.07
C SER A 24 -39.10 -14.26 -27.98
N LYS A 25 -39.20 -15.35 -27.20
CA LYS A 25 -38.29 -15.68 -26.10
C LYS A 25 -36.80 -15.65 -26.50
N ASN A 26 -36.48 -16.11 -27.71
CA ASN A 26 -35.11 -16.09 -28.23
C ASN A 26 -34.63 -14.67 -28.58
N ALA A 27 -35.51 -13.82 -29.10
CA ALA A 27 -35.21 -12.43 -29.39
C ALA A 27 -34.99 -11.63 -28.09
N LEU A 28 -35.85 -11.85 -27.07
CA LEU A 28 -35.70 -11.21 -25.76
C LEU A 28 -34.37 -11.58 -25.10
N LYS A 29 -33.99 -12.86 -25.11
CA LYS A 29 -32.69 -13.34 -24.57
C LYS A 29 -31.49 -12.69 -25.27
N LYS A 30 -31.53 -12.53 -26.60
CA LYS A 30 -30.48 -11.84 -27.36
C LYS A 30 -30.40 -10.35 -27.01
N ARG A 31 -31.55 -9.67 -26.86
CA ARG A 31 -31.62 -8.26 -26.44
C ARG A 31 -31.04 -8.07 -25.05
N MET A 32 -31.43 -8.90 -24.09
CA MET A 32 -30.88 -8.88 -22.72
C MET A 32 -29.37 -9.12 -22.69
N GLN A 33 -28.85 -10.09 -23.45
CA GLN A 33 -27.40 -10.32 -23.57
C GLN A 33 -26.67 -9.14 -24.21
N LYS A 34 -27.24 -8.50 -25.23
CA LYS A 34 -26.65 -7.32 -25.87
C LYS A 34 -26.61 -6.13 -24.91
N ARG A 35 -27.68 -5.90 -24.13
CA ARG A 35 -27.74 -4.88 -23.08
C ARG A 35 -26.74 -5.17 -21.96
N ALA A 36 -26.64 -6.42 -21.49
CA ALA A 36 -25.65 -6.83 -20.49
C ALA A 36 -24.20 -6.63 -20.99
N LYS A 37 -23.92 -6.96 -22.26
CA LYS A 37 -22.60 -6.68 -22.87
C LYS A 37 -22.34 -5.18 -23.01
N LYS A 38 -23.34 -4.38 -23.36
CA LYS A 38 -23.22 -2.91 -23.46
C LYS A 38 -22.96 -2.28 -22.08
N ALA A 39 -23.72 -2.68 -21.06
CA ALA A 39 -23.51 -2.23 -19.68
C ALA A 39 -22.13 -2.66 -19.15
N ALA A 40 -21.67 -3.88 -19.47
CA ALA A 40 -20.32 -4.33 -19.11
C ALA A 40 -19.21 -3.58 -19.87
N ALA A 41 -19.47 -3.15 -21.11
CA ALA A 41 -18.54 -2.33 -21.90
C ALA A 41 -18.49 -0.88 -21.38
N GLU A 42 -19.64 -0.30 -21.02
CA GLU A 42 -19.75 1.02 -20.40
C GLU A 42 -19.12 1.04 -19.00
N ALA A 43 -19.29 -0.02 -18.19
CA ALA A 43 -18.58 -0.16 -16.92
C ALA A 43 -17.06 -0.33 -17.08
N ARG A 44 -16.59 -0.81 -18.25
CA ARG A 44 -15.15 -0.88 -18.60
C ARG A 44 -14.61 0.43 -19.16
N ALA A 45 -15.47 1.29 -19.72
CA ALA A 45 -15.10 2.61 -20.20
C ALA A 45 -14.94 3.56 -19.00
N LYS A 46 -13.78 3.48 -18.35
CA LYS A 46 -13.40 4.41 -17.29
C LYS A 46 -13.34 5.83 -17.90
N PRO A 47 -14.01 6.84 -17.33
CA PRO A 47 -13.83 8.22 -17.80
C PRO A 47 -12.33 8.57 -17.80
N PRO A 48 -11.86 9.37 -18.76
CA PRO A 48 -10.45 9.76 -18.82
C PRO A 48 -10.09 10.37 -17.46
N GLN A 49 -9.12 9.77 -16.78
CA GLN A 49 -8.62 10.33 -15.54
C GLN A 49 -8.08 11.72 -15.87
N PRO A 50 -8.52 12.79 -15.17
CA PRO A 50 -8.00 14.12 -15.41
C PRO A 50 -6.47 14.06 -15.28
N ALA A 51 -5.76 14.71 -16.21
CA ALA A 51 -4.31 14.78 -16.18
C ALA A 51 -3.85 15.17 -14.76
N THR A 52 -3.06 14.31 -14.13
CA THR A 52 -2.58 14.51 -12.77
C THR A 52 -1.68 15.73 -12.72
N LYS A 53 -2.23 16.88 -12.32
CA LYS A 53 -1.43 18.04 -11.91
C LYS A 53 -0.74 17.68 -10.60
N THR A 54 0.58 17.58 -10.61
CA THR A 54 1.38 17.44 -9.39
C THR A 54 1.41 18.79 -8.69
N THR A 55 0.37 19.12 -7.92
CA THR A 55 0.37 20.33 -7.08
C THR A 55 1.12 20.04 -5.79
N GLN A 56 1.95 20.98 -5.35
CA GLN A 56 2.72 20.87 -4.11
C GLN A 56 2.64 22.17 -3.34
N ILE A 57 2.57 22.07 -2.02
CA ILE A 57 2.46 23.18 -1.06
C ILE A 57 3.47 24.32 -1.31
N PRO A 58 4.76 24.08 -1.66
CA PRO A 58 5.71 25.17 -1.91
C PRO A 58 5.32 26.09 -3.06
N GLY A 59 4.52 25.61 -4.03
CA GLY A 59 3.98 26.45 -5.10
C GLY A 59 2.94 27.48 -4.63
N ASN A 60 2.46 27.36 -3.38
CA ASN A 60 1.45 28.22 -2.78
C ASN A 60 1.99 29.14 -1.67
N PHE A 61 3.31 29.16 -1.40
CA PHE A 61 3.86 29.94 -0.28
C PHE A 61 3.55 31.44 -0.35
N ASP A 62 3.63 32.04 -1.54
CA ASP A 62 3.26 33.45 -1.73
C ASP A 62 1.78 33.68 -1.36
N ARG A 63 0.86 32.84 -1.88
CA ARG A 63 -0.58 32.91 -1.59
C ARG A 63 -0.89 32.69 -0.10
N LEU A 64 -0.17 31.78 0.55
CA LEU A 64 -0.32 31.53 1.99
C LEU A 64 0.15 32.73 2.81
N TYR A 65 1.22 33.41 2.37
CA TYR A 65 1.72 34.61 3.02
C TYR A 65 0.73 35.77 2.89
N ASP A 66 0.18 35.99 1.70
CA ASP A 66 -0.83 37.02 1.46
C ASP A 66 -2.08 36.81 2.32
N LEU A 67 -2.53 35.56 2.46
CA LEU A 67 -3.65 35.23 3.35
C LEU A 67 -3.30 35.40 4.83
N ALA A 68 -2.04 35.20 5.22
CA ALA A 68 -1.60 35.46 6.58
C ALA A 68 -1.61 36.97 6.88
N GLU A 69 -1.14 37.83 5.96
CA GLU A 69 -1.27 39.29 6.10
C GLU A 69 -2.75 39.71 6.16
N LYS A 70 -3.61 39.14 5.30
CA LYS A 70 -5.06 39.37 5.36
C LYS A 70 -5.67 38.96 6.71
N LEU A 71 -5.23 37.85 7.29
CA LEU A 71 -5.70 37.41 8.60
C LEU A 71 -5.31 38.36 9.73
N ILE A 72 -4.13 38.98 9.63
CA ILE A 72 -3.68 40.04 10.56
C ILE A 72 -4.56 41.29 10.39
N HIS A 73 -4.83 41.71 9.14
CA HIS A 73 -5.74 42.85 8.87
C HIS A 73 -7.16 42.64 9.41
N LEU A 74 -7.63 41.40 9.45
CA LEU A 74 -8.94 41.04 10.04
C LEU A 74 -8.89 40.90 11.57
N GLU A 75 -7.76 41.21 12.21
CA GLU A 75 -7.50 41.04 13.65
C GLU A 75 -7.71 39.59 14.13
N LYS A 76 -7.55 38.62 13.23
CA LYS A 76 -7.67 37.18 13.49
C LYS A 76 -6.32 36.48 13.61
N ALA A 77 -5.23 37.22 13.62
CA ALA A 77 -3.89 36.72 13.92
C ALA A 77 -3.04 37.76 14.62
N TYR A 78 -2.06 37.31 15.39
CA TYR A 78 -1.11 38.17 16.10
C TYR A 78 0.27 37.51 16.20
N VAL A 79 1.32 38.32 16.34
CA VAL A 79 2.70 37.85 16.46
C VAL A 79 3.07 37.71 17.94
N CYS A 80 3.44 36.49 18.32
CA CYS A 80 3.76 36.12 19.69
C CYS A 80 5.25 35.75 19.82
N HIS A 81 5.89 36.27 20.87
CA HIS A 81 7.27 35.94 21.25
C HIS A 81 7.36 35.39 22.68
N CYS A 82 6.25 34.87 23.24
CA CYS A 82 6.27 34.16 24.50
C CYS A 82 7.15 32.90 24.38
N PRO A 83 7.93 32.56 25.42
CA PRO A 83 8.67 31.30 25.44
C PRO A 83 7.70 30.09 25.45
N ASP A 84 8.21 28.91 25.13
CA ASP A 84 7.41 27.66 25.09
C ASP A 84 6.77 27.35 26.45
N THR A 85 7.50 27.58 27.55
CA THR A 85 7.01 27.40 28.92
C THR A 85 5.77 28.25 29.21
N GLU A 86 5.79 29.49 28.77
CA GLU A 86 4.70 30.45 28.93
C GLU A 86 3.53 30.13 27.99
N THR A 87 3.82 29.70 26.77
CA THR A 87 2.80 29.25 25.80
C THR A 87 2.06 28.01 26.29
N LYS A 88 2.74 27.08 26.98
CA LYS A 88 2.11 25.93 27.65
C LYS A 88 1.23 26.36 28.82
N ARG A 89 1.71 27.27 29.67
CA ARG A 89 0.92 27.83 30.79
C ARG A 89 -0.36 28.51 30.29
N GLN A 90 -0.28 29.33 29.25
CA GLN A 90 -1.44 29.96 28.59
C GLN A 90 -2.50 28.95 28.12
N ARG A 91 -2.05 27.74 27.75
CA ARG A 91 -2.89 26.63 27.29
C ARG A 91 -3.38 25.72 28.42
N GLY A 92 -3.10 26.07 29.68
CA GLY A 92 -3.51 25.32 30.86
C GLY A 92 -2.53 24.21 31.25
N GLY A 93 -1.24 24.37 30.97
CA GLY A 93 -0.18 23.42 31.36
C GLY A 93 0.30 22.53 30.21
N GLU A 94 1.01 21.46 30.54
CA GLU A 94 1.55 20.50 29.59
C GLU A 94 0.44 19.67 28.92
N ASP A 95 -0.54 19.24 29.72
CA ASP A 95 -1.72 18.50 29.24
C ASP A 95 -2.96 19.38 29.04
N GLY A 96 -2.84 20.69 29.27
CA GLY A 96 -3.95 21.64 29.18
C GLY A 96 -5.01 21.49 30.27
N LYS A 97 -4.69 20.79 31.38
CA LYS A 97 -5.59 20.51 32.51
C LYS A 97 -5.13 21.07 33.85
N GLU A 98 -3.95 21.67 33.90
CA GLU A 98 -3.27 22.07 35.14
C GLU A 98 -3.67 23.47 35.62
N GLY A 99 -4.29 24.29 34.77
CA GLY A 99 -4.65 25.65 35.14
C GLY A 99 -5.60 26.36 34.18
N PRO A 100 -6.04 27.58 34.55
CA PRO A 100 -6.88 28.40 33.72
C PRO A 100 -6.15 28.80 32.43
N LYS A 101 -6.89 28.84 31.33
CA LYS A 101 -6.38 29.25 30.02
C LYS A 101 -6.47 30.75 29.90
N TYR A 102 -5.42 31.38 29.38
CA TYR A 102 -5.37 32.82 29.20
C TYR A 102 -4.49 33.17 28.00
N ARG A 103 -4.74 34.34 27.42
CA ARG A 103 -4.00 34.83 26.26
C ARG A 103 -2.91 35.80 26.71
N CYS A 104 -1.77 35.81 26.03
CA CYS A 104 -0.73 36.79 26.32
C CYS A 104 -1.12 38.20 25.87
N SER A 105 -0.42 39.19 26.42
CA SER A 105 -0.57 40.61 26.07
C SER A 105 -0.35 40.89 24.58
N HIS A 106 0.42 40.05 23.88
CA HIS A 106 0.69 40.22 22.45
C HIS A 106 -0.55 40.14 21.57
N ALA A 107 -1.61 39.49 22.02
CA ALA A 107 -2.85 39.40 21.26
C ALA A 107 -3.69 40.68 21.21
N ASN A 108 -3.33 41.65 22.03
CA ASN A 108 -3.93 42.99 22.07
C ASN A 108 -3.09 44.01 21.30
N GLN A 109 -2.02 43.58 20.61
CA GLN A 109 -1.25 44.44 19.71
C GLN A 109 -2.12 44.85 18.52
N ASP A 110 -1.93 46.07 18.05
CA ASP A 110 -2.58 46.61 16.87
C ASP A 110 -2.11 45.91 15.58
N VAL A 111 -2.86 46.13 14.50
CA VAL A 111 -2.63 45.52 13.19
C VAL A 111 -1.25 45.88 12.63
N GLU A 112 -0.83 47.15 12.75
CA GLU A 112 0.42 47.64 12.17
C GLU A 112 1.64 47.03 12.87
N THR A 113 1.62 47.00 14.21
CA THR A 113 2.64 46.31 15.01
C THR A 113 2.77 44.84 14.62
N ASN A 114 1.66 44.13 14.42
CA ASN A 114 1.68 42.73 14.03
C ASN A 114 2.23 42.52 12.61
N LEU A 115 1.86 43.37 11.64
CA LEU A 115 2.38 43.31 10.27
C LEU A 115 3.88 43.56 10.23
N ASN A 116 4.37 44.58 10.94
CA ASN A 116 5.79 44.91 10.99
C ASN A 116 6.61 43.76 11.59
N LYS A 117 6.13 43.14 12.67
CA LYS A 117 6.77 41.96 13.25
C LYS A 117 6.73 40.76 12.31
N PHE A 118 5.59 40.49 11.66
CA PHE A 118 5.44 39.35 10.76
C PHE A 118 6.35 39.47 9.52
N ARG A 119 6.46 40.67 8.95
CA ARG A 119 7.44 41.00 7.89
C ARG A 119 8.87 40.84 8.38
N GLY A 120 9.17 41.32 9.59
CA GLY A 120 10.47 41.08 10.23
C GLY A 120 10.80 39.59 10.42
N MET A 121 9.81 38.72 10.65
CA MET A 121 10.03 37.27 10.66
C MET A 121 10.44 36.75 9.28
N ARG A 122 9.74 37.17 8.22
CA ARG A 122 10.09 36.82 6.83
C ARG A 122 11.49 37.30 6.45
N ASP A 123 11.83 38.52 6.86
CA ASP A 123 13.09 39.19 6.52
C ASP A 123 14.26 38.65 7.36
N GLY A 124 13.98 37.91 8.43
CA GLY A 124 14.96 37.17 9.23
C GLY A 124 15.55 37.96 10.38
N HIS A 125 14.81 38.92 10.93
CA HIS A 125 15.24 39.73 12.09
C HIS A 125 15.16 38.97 13.42
N TYR A 126 14.59 37.76 13.43
CA TYR A 126 14.35 36.97 14.64
C TYR A 126 15.06 35.62 14.58
N ALA A 127 15.49 35.14 15.75
CA ALA A 127 16.15 33.86 15.89
C ALA A 127 15.15 32.67 15.71
N PRO A 128 15.64 31.49 15.29
CA PRO A 128 14.85 30.26 15.21
C PRO A 128 13.99 29.98 16.45
N GLN A 129 12.73 29.60 16.23
CA GLN A 129 11.76 29.23 17.28
C GLN A 129 11.51 30.28 18.38
N THR A 130 11.82 31.56 18.14
CA THR A 130 11.57 32.63 19.13
C THR A 130 10.30 33.42 18.89
N VAL A 131 9.83 33.48 17.64
CA VAL A 131 8.65 34.27 17.23
C VAL A 131 7.74 33.44 16.33
N PHE A 132 6.44 33.55 16.57
CA PHE A 132 5.39 32.80 15.87
C PHE A 132 4.23 33.72 15.49
N LEU A 133 3.69 33.55 14.29
CA LEU A 133 2.36 34.09 13.97
C LEU A 133 1.33 33.10 14.50
N ARG A 134 0.44 33.54 15.39
CA ARG A 134 -0.64 32.72 15.96
C ARG A 134 -1.98 33.17 15.41
N MET A 135 -2.85 32.20 15.12
CA MET A 135 -4.26 32.48 14.84
C MET A 135 -4.94 32.90 16.15
N LYS A 136 -5.78 33.94 16.09
CA LYS A 136 -6.58 34.42 17.24
C LYS A 136 -7.93 33.73 17.17
N GLN A 137 -8.09 32.68 17.95
CA GLN A 137 -9.28 31.81 17.98
C GLN A 137 -9.94 31.88 19.35
N ASP A 138 -10.56 30.78 19.79
CA ASP A 138 -11.15 30.63 21.11
C ASP A 138 -10.25 29.79 22.01
N ILE A 139 -9.50 30.47 22.88
CA ILE A 139 -8.60 29.83 23.84
C ILE A 139 -9.34 29.12 24.98
N THR A 140 -10.63 29.38 25.16
CA THR A 140 -11.46 28.76 26.21
C THR A 140 -12.15 27.48 25.74
N SER A 141 -12.15 27.22 24.43
CA SER A 141 -12.76 26.03 23.84
C SER A 141 -12.26 24.74 24.49
N GLY A 142 -13.14 23.75 24.63
CA GLY A 142 -12.75 22.40 25.03
C GLY A 142 -11.82 21.69 24.02
N ASN A 143 -11.67 22.22 22.81
CA ASN A 143 -10.80 21.68 21.77
C ASN A 143 -9.40 22.34 21.78
N PRO A 144 -8.31 21.60 22.04
CA PRO A 144 -6.95 22.13 22.02
C PRO A 144 -6.51 22.77 20.71
N ARG A 145 -7.12 22.37 19.59
CA ARG A 145 -6.84 22.96 18.27
C ARG A 145 -7.33 24.39 18.12
N MET A 146 -8.18 24.86 19.03
CA MET A 146 -8.68 26.23 19.05
C MET A 146 -7.81 27.17 19.92
N TRP A 147 -6.79 26.65 20.61
CA TRP A 147 -5.99 27.42 21.58
C TRP A 147 -4.88 28.24 20.92
N ASP A 148 -5.32 29.15 20.06
CA ASP A 148 -4.48 30.04 19.26
C ASP A 148 -3.28 29.28 18.64
N PRO A 149 -3.54 28.33 17.71
CA PRO A 149 -2.50 27.56 17.05
C PRO A 149 -1.57 28.46 16.22
N ALA A 150 -0.32 28.06 16.07
CA ALA A 150 0.64 28.80 15.24
C ALA A 150 0.27 28.62 13.76
N ALA A 151 0.19 29.73 13.01
CA ALA A 151 0.07 29.74 11.55
C ALA A 151 1.44 29.70 10.87
N TYR A 152 2.42 30.46 11.37
CA TYR A 152 3.79 30.50 10.85
C TYR A 152 4.82 30.36 11.96
N ARG A 153 5.97 29.78 11.60
CA ARG A 153 7.12 29.62 12.48
C ARG A 153 8.43 29.84 11.74
N ILE A 154 9.45 30.23 12.49
CA ILE A 154 10.85 30.19 12.04
C ILE A 154 11.37 28.77 12.33
N PRO A 155 11.91 28.04 11.33
CA PRO A 155 12.34 26.66 11.50
C PRO A 155 13.52 26.58 12.47
N LYS A 156 13.62 25.47 13.21
CA LYS A 156 14.70 25.24 14.20
C LYS A 156 16.09 25.32 13.56
N THR A 157 16.22 24.74 12.36
CA THR A 157 17.45 24.77 11.59
C THR A 157 17.17 25.55 10.31
N PRO A 158 17.83 26.69 10.08
CA PRO A 158 17.74 27.41 8.82
C PRO A 158 18.41 26.56 7.74
N THR A 159 17.60 25.88 6.93
CA THR A 159 18.06 25.11 5.78
C THR A 159 17.32 25.60 4.55
N PRO A 160 18.03 25.81 3.42
CA PRO A 160 17.37 26.15 2.17
C PRO A 160 16.28 25.14 1.85
N HIS A 161 15.12 25.64 1.44
CA HIS A 161 14.03 24.76 1.07
C HIS A 161 14.28 24.22 -0.34
N TYR A 162 14.20 22.90 -0.53
CA TYR A 162 14.61 22.20 -1.76
C TYR A 162 14.00 22.70 -3.10
N ARG A 163 12.99 23.59 -3.08
CA ARG A 163 12.37 24.19 -4.28
C ARG A 163 12.40 25.72 -4.32
N THR A 164 12.52 26.36 -3.17
CA THR A 164 12.41 27.82 -3.05
C THR A 164 13.69 28.41 -2.48
N ASP A 165 14.71 27.58 -2.34
CA ASP A 165 16.02 27.86 -1.78
C ASP A 165 15.90 28.72 -0.53
N ASP A 166 16.54 29.90 -0.55
CA ASP A 166 16.60 30.83 0.58
C ASP A 166 15.55 31.94 0.51
N LYS A 167 14.55 31.85 -0.39
CA LYS A 167 13.50 32.87 -0.52
C LYS A 167 12.72 33.06 0.78
N TRP A 168 12.49 31.98 1.53
CA TRP A 168 11.62 31.99 2.72
C TRP A 168 12.38 31.59 3.97
N LYS A 169 12.34 32.46 4.99
CA LYS A 169 12.89 32.21 6.33
C LYS A 169 11.83 31.74 7.33
N ILE A 170 10.55 31.91 6.98
CA ILE A 170 9.39 31.46 7.74
C ILE A 170 8.61 30.44 6.94
N TYR A 171 7.99 29.49 7.63
CA TYR A 171 7.19 28.44 7.00
C TYR A 171 5.83 28.31 7.68
N PRO A 172 4.76 28.09 6.89
CA PRO A 172 3.45 27.84 7.43
C PRO A 172 3.43 26.51 8.17
N THR A 173 2.55 26.39 9.17
CA THR A 173 2.27 25.13 9.85
C THR A 173 1.29 24.28 9.04
N TYR A 174 1.16 23.01 9.42
CA TYR A 174 0.20 22.10 8.80
C TYR A 174 -1.25 22.63 8.91
N ASP A 175 -1.65 23.08 10.11
CA ASP A 175 -3.01 23.54 10.38
C ASP A 175 -3.39 24.77 9.54
N PHE A 176 -2.41 25.61 9.16
CA PHE A 176 -2.64 26.76 8.26
C PHE A 176 -2.57 26.38 6.78
N ALA A 177 -1.57 25.59 6.38
CA ALA A 177 -1.34 25.29 4.97
C ALA A 177 -2.36 24.31 4.39
N HIS A 178 -2.79 23.30 5.16
CA HIS A 178 -3.58 22.17 4.65
C HIS A 178 -4.91 22.63 4.05
N CYS A 179 -5.77 23.26 4.85
CA CYS A 179 -7.10 23.69 4.41
C CYS A 179 -7.05 24.76 3.31
N LEU A 180 -6.05 25.66 3.35
CA LEU A 180 -5.89 26.69 2.33
C LEU A 180 -5.43 26.09 1.00
N CYS A 181 -4.52 25.12 1.01
CA CYS A 181 -4.13 24.41 -0.21
C CYS A 181 -5.30 23.61 -0.80
N ASP A 182 -6.11 22.95 0.02
CA ASP A 182 -7.33 22.28 -0.46
C ASP A 182 -8.29 23.27 -1.15
N SER A 183 -8.46 24.46 -0.57
CA SER A 183 -9.29 25.53 -1.16
C SER A 183 -8.71 26.07 -2.47
N PHE A 184 -7.38 26.15 -2.57
CA PHE A 184 -6.68 26.61 -3.78
C PHE A 184 -6.77 25.62 -4.94
N GLU A 185 -6.73 24.33 -4.65
CA GLU A 185 -6.65 23.26 -5.65
C GLU A 185 -8.04 22.86 -6.19
N GLY A 186 -9.12 23.30 -5.54
CA GLY A 186 -10.48 23.03 -5.99
C GLY A 186 -10.75 21.53 -6.11
N THR A 187 -10.19 20.73 -5.19
CA THR A 187 -10.00 19.26 -5.27
C THR A 187 -11.28 18.44 -5.51
N LEU A 188 -12.46 19.07 -5.50
CA LEU A 188 -13.77 18.45 -5.74
C LEU A 188 -14.70 19.25 -6.67
N GLY A 189 -14.21 20.28 -7.38
CA GLY A 189 -15.08 21.17 -8.17
C GLY A 189 -16.02 22.04 -7.33
N VAL A 190 -15.84 22.02 -6.01
CA VAL A 190 -16.56 22.86 -5.05
C VAL A 190 -15.68 24.07 -4.75
N THR A 191 -16.14 25.24 -5.16
CA THR A 191 -15.48 26.52 -4.92
C THR A 191 -15.53 26.85 -3.41
N HIS A 192 -14.35 27.15 -2.86
CA HIS A 192 -14.07 27.85 -1.60
C HIS A 192 -14.15 27.10 -0.25
N GLU A 193 -14.96 26.04 -0.09
CA GLU A 193 -15.13 25.37 1.21
C GLU A 193 -14.90 23.84 1.15
N PRO A 194 -13.65 23.37 1.20
CA PRO A 194 -13.37 21.93 1.22
C PRO A 194 -13.86 21.30 2.53
N MET A 195 -14.59 20.20 2.42
CA MET A 195 -15.11 19.46 3.57
C MET A 195 -14.19 18.29 3.93
N GLN A 196 -13.52 18.39 5.08
CA GLN A 196 -12.67 17.31 5.60
C GLN A 196 -13.52 16.11 6.07
N ARG A 197 -13.12 14.90 5.65
CA ARG A 197 -13.66 13.63 6.12
C ARG A 197 -12.50 12.71 6.50
N GLU A 198 -12.62 12.06 7.65
CA GLU A 198 -11.57 11.22 8.20
C GLU A 198 -11.93 9.75 8.05
N TYR A 199 -10.90 8.92 7.87
CA TYR A 199 -11.03 7.47 7.82
C TYR A 199 -9.96 6.82 8.69
N GLY A 200 -10.26 5.62 9.17
CA GLY A 200 -9.37 4.82 9.98
C GLY A 200 -8.12 4.43 9.20
N ARG A 201 -6.96 4.73 9.77
CA ARG A 201 -5.67 4.33 9.20
C ARG A 201 -5.52 2.80 9.22
N LEU A 202 -4.92 2.27 8.14
CA LEU A 202 -4.42 0.90 8.09
C LEU A 202 -3.07 0.81 8.81
N ASP A 203 -3.03 0.00 9.86
CA ASP A 203 -1.82 -0.36 10.58
C ASP A 203 -1.48 -1.83 10.37
N MET A 204 -0.21 -2.10 10.04
CA MET A 204 0.29 -3.45 9.82
C MET A 204 1.01 -3.97 11.08
N ALA A 205 0.46 -5.00 11.71
CA ALA A 205 1.06 -5.66 12.87
C ALA A 205 2.08 -6.73 12.45
N GLY A 206 3.17 -6.85 13.19
CA GLY A 206 4.29 -7.73 12.86
C GLY A 206 5.33 -7.10 11.92
N THR A 207 5.23 -5.81 11.64
CA THR A 207 6.24 -5.05 10.89
C THR A 207 6.38 -3.64 11.43
N VAL A 208 7.39 -2.93 10.93
CA VAL A 208 7.71 -1.55 11.31
C VAL A 208 7.52 -0.64 10.11
N VAL A 209 6.57 0.30 10.23
CA VAL A 209 6.26 1.30 9.18
C VAL A 209 6.80 2.70 9.52
N SER A 210 7.31 2.90 10.74
CA SER A 210 7.84 4.19 11.18
C SER A 210 9.13 4.53 10.45
N LYS A 211 9.19 5.72 9.83
CA LYS A 211 10.38 6.24 9.14
C LYS A 211 11.61 6.23 10.03
N ARG A 212 11.47 6.57 11.32
CA ARG A 212 12.59 6.63 12.28
C ARG A 212 13.22 5.25 12.48
N TYR A 213 12.40 4.23 12.68
CA TYR A 213 12.88 2.87 12.88
C TYR A 213 13.39 2.23 11.59
N ILE A 214 12.75 2.49 10.45
CA ILE A 214 13.27 2.04 9.14
C ILE A 214 14.64 2.65 8.88
N LYS A 215 14.81 3.96 9.11
CA LYS A 215 16.13 4.61 9.00
C LYS A 215 17.14 3.98 9.93
N ALA A 216 16.79 3.73 11.20
CA ALA A 216 17.69 3.07 12.14
C ALA A 216 18.12 1.66 11.66
N MET A 217 17.21 0.88 11.07
CA MET A 217 17.55 -0.43 10.49
C MET A 217 18.47 -0.33 9.27
N ILE A 218 18.31 0.70 8.45
CA ILE A 218 19.20 0.98 7.30
C ILE A 218 20.57 1.40 7.81
N ASP A 219 20.64 2.31 8.77
CA ASP A 219 21.89 2.80 9.34
C ASP A 219 22.67 1.66 10.01
N ALA A 220 21.97 0.76 10.71
CA ALA A 220 22.52 -0.45 11.32
C ALA A 220 22.82 -1.58 10.31
N ARG A 221 22.61 -1.35 9.00
CA ARG A 221 22.81 -2.33 7.92
C ARG A 221 22.06 -3.65 8.09
N ILE A 222 20.95 -3.64 8.84
CA ILE A 222 20.04 -4.80 8.97
C ILE A 222 19.29 -5.01 7.64
N VAL A 223 18.92 -3.90 6.99
CA VAL A 223 18.27 -3.87 5.66
C VAL A 223 19.11 -3.06 4.67
N GLY A 224 19.07 -3.45 3.40
CA GLY A 224 19.91 -2.85 2.35
C GLY A 224 19.46 -1.45 1.91
N GLY A 225 18.24 -1.03 2.25
CA GLY A 225 17.69 0.25 1.86
C GLY A 225 16.17 0.33 2.06
N TYR A 226 15.56 1.42 1.61
CA TYR A 226 14.10 1.61 1.70
C TYR A 226 13.31 0.67 0.78
N ASP A 227 13.95 0.07 -0.22
CA ASP A 227 13.36 -0.88 -1.17
C ASP A 227 13.69 -2.34 -0.83
N ASP A 228 14.32 -2.62 0.32
CA ASP A 228 14.64 -3.98 0.76
C ASP A 228 13.36 -4.84 0.85
N PRO A 229 13.27 -6.01 0.18
CA PRO A 229 12.07 -6.83 0.14
C PRO A 229 11.49 -7.29 1.49
N ARG A 230 12.25 -7.14 2.59
CA ARG A 230 11.78 -7.44 3.96
C ARG A 230 10.93 -6.32 4.56
N LEU A 231 11.00 -5.11 4.00
CA LEU A 231 10.21 -3.96 4.43
C LEU A 231 8.82 -3.94 3.77
N TYR A 232 7.95 -3.10 4.34
CA TYR A 232 6.58 -2.89 3.87
C TYR A 232 6.38 -1.51 3.23
N THR A 233 7.46 -0.89 2.75
CA THR A 233 7.36 0.27 1.85
C THR A 233 6.80 -0.17 0.51
N LEU A 234 6.14 0.73 -0.24
CA LEU A 234 5.63 0.39 -1.58
C LEU A 234 6.77 -0.03 -2.53
N ALA A 235 7.94 0.58 -2.42
CA ALA A 235 9.13 0.20 -3.20
C ALA A 235 9.59 -1.22 -2.86
N ALA A 236 9.65 -1.56 -1.57
CA ALA A 236 10.00 -2.90 -1.10
C ALA A 236 8.99 -3.96 -1.55
N LEU A 237 7.69 -3.70 -1.42
CA LEU A 237 6.64 -4.63 -1.86
C LEU A 237 6.70 -4.85 -3.38
N ARG A 238 6.99 -3.80 -4.15
CA ARG A 238 7.22 -3.90 -5.59
C ARG A 238 8.43 -4.78 -5.90
N ARG A 239 9.58 -4.54 -5.26
CA ARG A 239 10.80 -5.34 -5.44
C ARG A 239 10.63 -6.79 -4.97
N ARG A 240 9.82 -7.02 -3.93
CA ARG A 240 9.42 -8.36 -3.43
C ARG A 240 8.57 -9.13 -4.46
N GLY A 241 7.97 -8.46 -5.44
CA GLY A 241 7.13 -9.06 -6.46
C GLY A 241 5.65 -9.07 -6.12
N VAL A 242 5.20 -8.23 -5.18
CA VAL A 242 3.76 -8.09 -4.87
C VAL A 242 3.05 -7.33 -5.99
N PRO A 243 2.05 -7.91 -6.67
CA PRO A 243 1.34 -7.22 -7.73
C PRO A 243 0.52 -6.04 -7.18
N PRO A 244 0.44 -4.90 -7.90
CA PRO A 244 -0.36 -3.76 -7.46
C PRO A 244 -1.85 -4.11 -7.31
N GLY A 245 -2.37 -4.98 -8.18
CA GLY A 245 -3.73 -5.48 -8.09
C GLY A 245 -4.01 -6.31 -6.83
N ALA A 246 -3.01 -6.97 -6.26
CA ALA A 246 -3.16 -7.70 -4.99
C ALA A 246 -3.36 -6.73 -3.82
N ILE A 247 -2.61 -5.62 -3.82
CA ILE A 247 -2.72 -4.57 -2.81
C ILE A 247 -4.10 -3.90 -2.89
N LEU A 248 -4.55 -3.57 -4.10
CA LEU A 248 -5.88 -2.98 -4.31
C LEU A 248 -7.02 -3.92 -3.91
N SER A 249 -6.93 -5.21 -4.27
CA SER A 249 -7.91 -6.23 -3.84
C SER A 249 -7.96 -6.32 -2.32
N PHE A 250 -6.80 -6.36 -1.67
CA PHE A 250 -6.69 -6.40 -0.21
C PHE A 250 -7.31 -5.17 0.46
N ILE A 251 -7.03 -3.96 -0.04
CA ILE A 251 -7.63 -2.72 0.50
C ILE A 251 -9.16 -2.73 0.30
N ASN A 252 -9.64 -3.16 -0.88
CA ASN A 252 -11.08 -3.23 -1.16
C ASN A 252 -11.80 -4.26 -0.28
N GLU A 253 -11.16 -5.39 0.01
CA GLU A 253 -11.69 -6.42 0.92
C GLU A 253 -11.75 -5.96 2.38
N LEU A 254 -10.85 -5.08 2.82
CA LEU A 254 -10.89 -4.50 4.16
C LEU A 254 -12.00 -3.46 4.31
N GLY A 255 -12.29 -2.72 3.23
CA GLY A 255 -13.20 -1.59 3.26
C GLY A 255 -12.60 -0.35 3.91
N VAL A 256 -13.32 0.77 3.81
CA VAL A 256 -12.93 2.06 4.41
C VAL A 256 -13.99 2.42 5.45
N THR A 257 -13.56 2.52 6.71
CA THR A 257 -14.41 2.91 7.83
C THR A 257 -13.67 3.92 8.71
N PRO A 258 -14.35 4.65 9.60
CA PRO A 258 -13.70 5.52 10.57
C PRO A 258 -12.86 4.75 11.61
N ALA A 259 -13.10 3.44 11.76
CA ALA A 259 -12.45 2.62 12.77
C ALA A 259 -11.01 2.27 12.38
N LYS A 260 -10.11 2.33 13.37
CA LYS A 260 -8.72 1.94 13.20
C LYS A 260 -8.63 0.47 12.79
N THR A 261 -7.93 0.20 11.70
CA THR A 261 -7.78 -1.17 11.18
C THR A 261 -6.37 -1.67 11.43
N VAL A 262 -6.20 -2.67 12.29
CA VAL A 262 -4.90 -3.32 12.57
C VAL A 262 -4.89 -4.70 11.94
N ILE A 263 -4.00 -4.94 10.96
CA ILE A 263 -3.92 -6.20 10.22
C ILE A 263 -2.57 -6.86 10.42
N GLN A 264 -2.58 -8.14 10.80
CA GLN A 264 -1.38 -8.96 10.86
C GLN A 264 -0.78 -9.16 9.47
N VAL A 265 0.55 -9.08 9.38
CA VAL A 265 1.31 -9.36 8.15
C VAL A 265 0.89 -10.67 7.48
N ALA A 266 0.64 -11.74 8.25
CA ALA A 266 0.23 -13.03 7.71
C ALA A 266 -1.06 -12.96 6.87
N ARG A 267 -2.02 -12.11 7.26
CA ARG A 267 -3.28 -11.92 6.52
C ARG A 267 -3.05 -11.22 5.18
N PHE A 268 -2.16 -10.22 5.16
CA PHE A 268 -1.76 -9.58 3.91
C PHE A 268 -1.03 -10.56 2.99
N GLU A 269 -0.11 -11.36 3.52
CA GLU A 269 0.61 -12.37 2.74
C GLU A 269 -0.32 -13.46 2.18
N GLN A 270 -1.35 -13.84 2.93
CA GLN A 270 -2.39 -14.74 2.46
C GLN A 270 -3.19 -14.14 1.29
N ALA A 271 -3.55 -12.86 1.37
CA ALA A 271 -4.23 -12.16 0.28
C ALA A 271 -3.36 -12.12 -0.98
N VAL A 272 -2.06 -11.82 -0.83
CA VAL A 272 -1.09 -11.87 -1.95
C VAL A 272 -0.98 -13.28 -2.53
N ARG A 273 -0.89 -14.31 -1.69
CA ARG A 273 -0.83 -15.71 -2.14
C ARG A 273 -2.05 -16.10 -2.96
N LYS A 274 -3.25 -15.83 -2.45
CA LYS A 274 -4.52 -16.10 -3.14
C LYS A 274 -4.60 -15.35 -4.47
N TYR A 275 -4.06 -14.13 -4.52
CA TYR A 275 -4.01 -13.34 -5.74
C TYR A 275 -3.08 -13.95 -6.80
N LEU A 276 -1.91 -14.46 -6.40
CA LEU A 276 -0.92 -15.05 -7.29
C LEU A 276 -1.34 -16.44 -7.79
N GLU A 277 -1.96 -17.25 -6.94
CA GLU A 277 -2.31 -18.66 -7.21
C GLU A 277 -3.09 -18.87 -8.52
N THR A 278 -3.94 -17.91 -8.89
CA THR A 278 -4.80 -17.96 -10.08
C THR A 278 -4.21 -17.25 -11.31
N ARG A 279 -3.08 -16.54 -11.15
CA ARG A 279 -2.55 -15.64 -12.19
C ARG A 279 -1.12 -15.95 -12.62
N VAL A 280 -0.32 -16.60 -11.78
CA VAL A 280 1.06 -16.91 -12.12
C VAL A 280 1.17 -18.28 -12.78
N PRO A 281 1.97 -18.42 -13.85
CA PRO A 281 2.29 -19.73 -14.40
C PRO A 281 3.08 -20.53 -13.36
N ARG A 282 2.82 -21.84 -13.30
CA ARG A 282 3.55 -22.77 -12.43
C ARG A 282 4.78 -23.26 -13.18
N LEU A 283 5.95 -22.98 -12.63
CA LEU A 283 7.24 -23.46 -13.12
C LEU A 283 7.88 -24.39 -12.10
N MET A 284 8.82 -25.21 -12.56
CA MET A 284 9.67 -26.01 -11.68
C MET A 284 10.98 -25.26 -11.44
N MET A 285 11.28 -24.98 -10.17
CA MET A 285 12.56 -24.40 -9.77
C MET A 285 13.14 -25.22 -8.61
N VAL A 286 14.43 -25.50 -8.71
CA VAL A 286 15.18 -26.27 -7.74
C VAL A 286 16.21 -25.34 -7.09
N LEU A 287 16.00 -25.01 -5.80
CA LEU A 287 16.81 -23.99 -5.11
C LEU A 287 18.21 -24.45 -4.72
N ASP A 288 18.43 -25.75 -4.53
CA ASP A 288 19.65 -26.29 -3.93
C ASP A 288 20.07 -27.59 -4.65
N PRO A 289 20.33 -27.60 -5.97
CA PRO A 289 20.33 -28.83 -6.79
C PRO A 289 21.21 -30.01 -6.30
N ILE A 290 20.61 -31.20 -6.11
CA ILE A 290 21.33 -32.50 -6.08
C ILE A 290 21.25 -33.17 -7.47
N PRO A 291 22.38 -33.65 -8.02
CA PRO A 291 22.40 -34.49 -9.22
C PRO A 291 21.72 -35.84 -9.01
N VAL A 292 20.88 -36.26 -9.98
CA VAL A 292 20.24 -37.58 -9.97
C VAL A 292 20.43 -38.29 -11.29
N THR A 293 20.99 -39.50 -11.23
CA THR A 293 21.22 -40.35 -12.41
C THR A 293 20.14 -41.43 -12.48
N ILE A 294 19.45 -41.52 -13.63
CA ILE A 294 18.48 -42.59 -13.91
C ILE A 294 19.15 -43.63 -14.79
N GLU A 295 19.52 -44.77 -14.22
CA GLU A 295 20.40 -45.75 -14.87
C GLU A 295 19.72 -46.48 -16.04
N ASN A 296 18.44 -46.83 -15.91
CA ASN A 296 17.67 -47.58 -16.92
C ASN A 296 16.89 -46.68 -17.90
N TRP A 297 17.31 -45.43 -18.08
CA TRP A 297 16.69 -44.50 -19.00
C TRP A 297 17.20 -44.71 -20.44
N HIS A 298 16.53 -45.59 -21.20
CA HIS A 298 16.83 -45.80 -22.63
C HIS A 298 15.94 -44.92 -23.50
N ARG A 299 16.55 -43.96 -24.20
CA ARG A 299 15.82 -42.94 -24.95
C ARG A 299 15.57 -43.40 -26.39
N LYS A 300 14.31 -43.60 -26.78
CA LYS A 300 13.93 -43.66 -28.21
C LYS A 300 14.01 -42.23 -28.78
N ASN A 301 15.01 -41.97 -29.63
CA ASN A 301 15.28 -40.75 -30.43
C ASN A 301 15.93 -39.52 -29.73
N GLY A 302 17.20 -39.26 -30.11
CA GLY A 302 18.28 -38.31 -29.69
C GLY A 302 18.03 -36.99 -28.93
N GLY A 303 18.89 -36.73 -27.94
CA GLY A 303 18.77 -35.69 -26.92
C GLY A 303 19.13 -36.20 -25.52
N LYS A 304 19.97 -35.46 -24.81
CA LYS A 304 20.39 -35.83 -23.46
C LYS A 304 19.39 -35.21 -22.48
N LEU A 305 19.04 -35.95 -21.43
CA LEU A 305 18.41 -35.36 -20.25
C LEU A 305 19.19 -35.87 -19.04
N ALA A 306 20.15 -35.08 -18.59
CA ALA A 306 20.94 -35.36 -17.40
C ALA A 306 20.27 -34.62 -16.23
N SER A 307 19.12 -35.12 -15.79
CA SER A 307 18.24 -34.36 -14.90
C SER A 307 18.78 -34.25 -13.48
N ARG A 308 19.05 -33.03 -13.03
CA ARG A 308 19.36 -32.72 -11.63
C ARG A 308 18.05 -32.58 -10.84
N THR A 309 17.79 -33.52 -9.92
CA THR A 309 16.59 -33.51 -9.06
C THR A 309 16.99 -33.27 -7.61
N HIS A 310 16.51 -32.21 -6.97
CA HIS A 310 16.84 -31.97 -5.55
C HIS A 310 15.76 -32.33 -4.55
N GLN A 311 16.23 -32.80 -3.39
CA GLN A 311 15.59 -32.58 -2.12
C GLN A 311 16.51 -31.87 -1.14
N LYS A 312 15.96 -30.82 -0.51
CA LYS A 312 16.53 -30.28 0.72
C LYS A 312 16.71 -31.40 1.72
N THR A 313 17.96 -31.70 2.04
CA THR A 313 18.41 -32.41 3.24
C THR A 313 18.02 -31.57 4.46
N ARG A 314 16.74 -31.62 4.83
CA ARG A 314 16.39 -31.69 6.24
C ARG A 314 16.30 -33.17 6.58
N ALA A 315 17.48 -33.79 6.50
CA ALA A 315 17.81 -35.20 6.57
C ALA A 315 17.10 -36.11 5.55
N TRP A 316 17.90 -36.90 4.83
CA TRP A 316 17.47 -38.18 4.24
C TRP A 316 16.93 -39.04 5.39
N LYS A 317 15.67 -38.82 5.78
CA LYS A 317 15.08 -39.40 6.98
C LYS A 317 14.24 -40.60 6.60
N GLU A 318 14.55 -41.74 7.19
CA GLU A 318 13.70 -42.94 7.18
C GLU A 318 12.48 -42.79 8.10
N GLU A 319 11.84 -41.62 8.13
CA GLU A 319 10.66 -41.39 8.94
C GLU A 319 9.40 -41.94 8.23
N ARG A 320 8.44 -42.46 9.01
CA ARG A 320 7.18 -43.00 8.48
C ARG A 320 6.36 -41.95 7.71
N GLU A 321 6.50 -40.68 8.06
CA GLU A 321 5.79 -39.55 7.43
C GLU A 321 6.54 -38.92 6.23
N TYR A 322 7.70 -39.47 5.85
CA TYR A 322 8.47 -38.95 4.72
C TYR A 322 7.99 -39.54 3.38
N PHE A 323 7.21 -38.79 2.60
CA PHE A 323 6.59 -39.29 1.35
C PHE A 323 7.44 -39.14 0.10
N ARG A 324 8.64 -38.60 0.24
CA ARG A 324 9.56 -38.19 -0.83
C ARG A 324 10.62 -39.28 -1.10
N LEU A 325 11.48 -39.05 -2.09
CA LEU A 325 12.58 -39.95 -2.48
C LEU A 325 13.52 -40.20 -1.28
N ALA A 326 13.76 -41.48 -0.96
CA ALA A 326 14.62 -41.94 0.13
C ALA A 326 15.19 -43.32 -0.26
N PRO A 327 16.16 -43.89 0.47
CA PRO A 327 16.73 -45.19 0.15
C PRO A 327 15.63 -46.26 0.12
N GLY A 328 15.55 -47.01 -0.98
CA GLY A 328 14.50 -48.02 -1.20
C GLY A 328 13.08 -47.49 -1.42
N ARG A 329 12.83 -46.17 -1.34
CA ARG A 329 11.52 -45.55 -1.61
C ARG A 329 11.40 -45.04 -3.03
N THR A 330 10.15 -45.01 -3.51
CA THR A 330 9.77 -44.57 -4.86
C THR A 330 9.07 -43.21 -4.79
N ALA A 331 9.42 -42.28 -5.68
CA ALA A 331 8.72 -41.00 -5.84
C ALA A 331 8.44 -40.68 -7.31
N GLY A 332 7.33 -39.99 -7.58
CA GLY A 332 6.99 -39.53 -8.91
C GLY A 332 7.74 -38.26 -9.28
N LEU A 333 8.11 -38.12 -10.54
CA LEU A 333 8.57 -36.84 -11.09
C LEU A 333 7.38 -36.16 -11.78
N LEU A 334 7.15 -34.87 -11.48
CA LEU A 334 6.08 -34.09 -12.11
C LEU A 334 6.21 -34.12 -13.64
N GLY A 335 5.16 -34.50 -14.35
CA GLY A 335 5.14 -34.57 -15.81
C GLY A 335 5.87 -35.77 -16.43
N VAL A 336 6.35 -36.72 -15.63
CA VAL A 336 7.00 -37.95 -16.11
C VAL A 336 6.06 -39.14 -15.92
N SER A 337 6.04 -40.06 -16.90
CA SER A 337 5.09 -41.17 -16.95
C SER A 337 5.30 -42.25 -15.89
N TYR A 338 6.53 -42.46 -15.44
CA TYR A 338 6.88 -43.50 -14.47
C TYR A 338 7.60 -42.90 -13.28
N PRO A 339 7.35 -43.42 -12.06
CA PRO A 339 8.09 -42.99 -10.89
C PRO A 339 9.53 -43.52 -10.91
N ILE A 340 10.38 -42.92 -10.07
CA ILE A 340 11.78 -43.32 -9.88
C ILE A 340 11.98 -43.90 -8.49
N LYS A 341 12.79 -44.96 -8.41
CA LYS A 341 13.17 -45.65 -7.17
C LYS A 341 14.66 -45.48 -6.93
N THR A 342 15.03 -45.11 -5.70
CA THR A 342 16.43 -44.96 -5.30
C THR A 342 17.13 -46.31 -5.22
N THR A 343 18.27 -46.45 -5.90
CA THR A 343 19.14 -47.63 -5.81
C THR A 343 20.30 -47.39 -4.86
N SER A 344 20.99 -46.27 -5.01
CA SER A 344 22.11 -45.87 -4.16
C SER A 344 22.28 -44.35 -4.12
N PHE A 345 23.11 -43.87 -3.20
CA PHE A 345 23.48 -42.48 -3.11
C PHE A 345 24.94 -42.37 -2.67
N SER A 346 25.55 -41.22 -2.96
CA SER A 346 26.93 -40.89 -2.59
C SER A 346 26.92 -39.68 -1.67
N THR A 347 27.84 -39.64 -0.72
CA THR A 347 28.00 -38.54 0.23
C THR A 347 29.33 -37.83 0.04
N ASP A 348 29.43 -36.60 0.56
CA ASP A 348 30.69 -35.85 0.56
C ASP A 348 31.68 -36.51 1.52
N LEU A 349 32.96 -36.57 1.13
CA LEU A 349 34.04 -37.12 1.95
C LEU A 349 34.29 -36.28 3.21
N LYS A 350 33.95 -34.98 3.18
CA LYS A 350 34.14 -34.04 4.29
C LYS A 350 32.92 -33.89 5.19
N ASP A 351 31.73 -34.24 4.69
CA ASP A 351 30.46 -34.13 5.40
C ASP A 351 29.55 -35.30 5.02
N PRO A 352 29.53 -36.38 5.82
CA PRO A 352 28.76 -37.58 5.50
C PRO A 352 27.24 -37.35 5.50
N ASP A 353 26.74 -36.27 6.10
CA ASP A 353 25.31 -35.92 6.05
C ASP A 353 24.91 -35.22 4.74
N ARG A 354 25.90 -34.82 3.93
CA ARG A 354 25.69 -34.15 2.65
C ARG A 354 25.74 -35.14 1.49
N VAL A 355 24.58 -35.42 0.92
CA VAL A 355 24.45 -36.24 -0.30
C VAL A 355 24.90 -35.44 -1.53
N THR A 356 25.77 -36.04 -2.34
CA THR A 356 26.40 -35.44 -3.53
C THR A 356 25.82 -35.96 -4.84
N GLU A 357 25.37 -37.21 -4.88
CA GLU A 357 24.71 -37.82 -6.04
C GLU A 357 23.70 -38.86 -5.59
N VAL A 358 22.59 -38.99 -6.32
CA VAL A 358 21.63 -40.08 -6.14
C VAL A 358 21.51 -40.87 -7.43
N ARG A 359 21.55 -42.19 -7.31
CA ARG A 359 21.27 -43.11 -8.41
C ARG A 359 19.90 -43.74 -8.25
N THR A 360 19.19 -43.81 -9.36
CA THR A 360 17.80 -44.21 -9.39
C THR A 360 17.51 -45.04 -10.62
N VAL A 361 16.41 -45.77 -10.57
CA VAL A 361 15.84 -46.51 -11.71
C VAL A 361 14.38 -46.11 -11.89
N LEU A 362 13.93 -46.04 -13.14
CA LEU A 362 12.51 -45.98 -13.48
C LEU A 362 11.83 -47.26 -13.00
N ASP A 363 10.88 -47.09 -12.09
CA ASP A 363 10.05 -48.15 -11.56
C ASP A 363 8.75 -48.21 -12.37
N LYS A 364 8.66 -49.19 -13.28
CA LYS A 364 7.48 -49.42 -14.13
C LYS A 364 6.39 -50.25 -13.45
N GLU A 365 6.70 -50.87 -12.32
CA GLU A 365 5.78 -51.75 -11.59
C GLU A 365 4.88 -50.95 -10.67
N THR A 366 5.42 -49.90 -10.04
CA THR A 366 4.65 -49.02 -9.15
C THR A 366 3.68 -48.14 -9.94
N LYS A 367 2.39 -48.49 -9.90
CA LYS A 367 1.31 -47.74 -10.58
C LYS A 367 1.13 -46.30 -10.08
N LYS A 368 1.35 -46.02 -8.79
CA LYS A 368 1.15 -44.68 -8.22
C LYS A 368 2.10 -44.39 -7.05
N PRO A 369 2.99 -43.39 -7.15
CA PRO A 369 3.84 -42.97 -6.04
C PRO A 369 3.04 -42.19 -4.99
N LYS A 370 3.56 -42.12 -3.75
CA LYS A 370 2.94 -41.36 -2.65
C LYS A 370 2.96 -39.85 -2.88
N THR A 371 3.93 -39.34 -3.64
CA THR A 371 4.06 -37.92 -3.96
C THR A 371 4.73 -37.71 -5.32
N PHE A 372 4.57 -36.50 -5.87
CA PHE A 372 5.27 -36.04 -7.05
C PHE A 372 6.17 -34.86 -6.69
N ILE A 373 7.42 -34.89 -7.13
CA ILE A 373 8.42 -33.84 -6.87
C ILE A 373 8.75 -33.07 -8.15
N GLN A 374 9.14 -31.80 -7.98
CA GLN A 374 9.70 -30.97 -9.05
C GLN A 374 11.15 -31.37 -9.36
N TRP A 375 11.56 -31.17 -10.60
CA TRP A 375 12.90 -31.52 -11.09
C TRP A 375 13.32 -30.56 -12.22
N GLY A 376 14.62 -30.51 -12.52
CA GLY A 376 15.19 -29.78 -13.65
C GLY A 376 16.05 -30.71 -14.52
N PRO A 377 16.00 -30.61 -15.86
CA PRO A 377 16.76 -31.46 -16.77
C PRO A 377 18.26 -31.15 -16.81
#